data_AF-A0A7J2KAL8-F1
#
_entry.id   AF-A0A7J2KAL8-F1
#
_cell.length_a   1.000
_cell.length_b   1.000
_cell.length_c   1.000
_cell.angle_alpha   90.00
_cell.angle_beta   90.00
_cell.angle_gamma   90.00
#
_symmetry.space_group_name_H-M   'P 1'
#
loop_
_entity.id
_entity.type
_entity.pdbx_description
1 polymer ?
#
loop_
_entity_poly.entity_id
_entity_poly.type
_entity_poly.pdbx_seq_one_letter_code
_entity_poly.pdbx_strand_id
1 'polypeptide(L)'
;MDNEYVCKEYPCIHVVVDYSKKIYALFLETSDGDIIHIPVYEVKRALEKVEELSKARFREACGDEIDWLAEERLGALRVEEEE
;
A
#
# COMPACT_ATOMS: atom_id res chain seq x y z
N MET A 1 -22.83 1.96 18.63
CA MET A 1 -21.66 1.10 18.94
C MET A 1 -20.64 1.48 17.89
N ASP A 2 -20.01 2.62 18.12
CA ASP A 2 -19.15 3.28 17.15
C ASP A 2 -17.72 2.81 17.43
N ASN A 3 -17.39 1.63 16.89
CA ASN A 3 -15.99 1.25 16.72
C ASN A 3 -15.49 1.98 15.48
N GLU A 4 -15.22 3.28 15.61
CA GLU A 4 -14.41 3.99 14.61
C GLU A 4 -13.05 3.27 14.54
N TYR A 5 -12.80 2.64 13.39
CA TYR A 5 -11.50 2.06 13.08
C TYR A 5 -10.51 3.22 12.91
N VAL A 6 -9.50 3.29 13.77
CA VAL A 6 -8.43 4.30 13.67
C VAL A 6 -7.19 3.62 13.10
N CYS A 7 -6.78 4.06 11.91
CA CYS A 7 -5.52 3.68 11.29
C CYS A 7 -4.34 4.07 12.21
N LYS A 8 -3.37 3.17 12.40
CA LYS A 8 -2.23 3.40 13.31
C LYS A 8 -0.97 3.89 12.60
N GLU A 9 -0.76 3.52 11.34
CA GLU A 9 0.42 3.89 10.53
C GLU A 9 -0.01 4.01 9.06
N TYR A 10 0.23 5.18 8.46
CA TYR A 10 -0.06 5.46 7.05
C TYR A 10 1.12 5.07 6.15
N PRO A 11 0.88 4.70 4.88
CA PRO A 11 -0.44 4.45 4.28
C PRO A 11 -1.04 3.09 4.70
N CYS A 12 -2.37 2.96 4.71
CA CYS A 12 -3.06 1.74 5.14
C CYS A 12 -3.90 1.10 4.04
N ILE A 13 -4.00 -0.23 4.04
CA ILE A 13 -4.84 -1.00 3.11
C ILE A 13 -6.09 -1.48 3.84
N HIS A 14 -7.26 -1.06 3.35
CA HIS A 14 -8.57 -1.41 3.90
C HIS A 14 -9.24 -2.46 3.02
N VAL A 15 -9.77 -3.51 3.64
CA VAL A 15 -10.66 -4.48 2.98
C VAL A 15 -12.07 -4.21 3.48
N VAL A 16 -12.92 -3.63 2.63
CA VAL A 16 -14.31 -3.31 2.97
C VAL A 16 -15.21 -4.40 2.43
N VAL A 17 -16.06 -4.98 3.29
CA VAL A 17 -16.93 -6.11 2.96
C VAL A 17 -18.39 -5.73 3.17
N ASP A 18 -19.23 -5.96 2.16
CA ASP A 18 -20.68 -5.96 2.29
C ASP A 18 -21.16 -7.42 2.28
N TYR A 19 -21.45 -7.95 3.47
CA TYR A 19 -21.90 -9.33 3.65
C TYR A 19 -23.28 -9.61 3.05
N SER A 20 -24.17 -8.61 3.00
CA SER A 20 -25.51 -8.77 2.43
C SER A 20 -25.42 -9.00 0.93
N LYS A 21 -24.59 -8.19 0.25
CA LYS A 21 -24.36 -8.30 -1.19
C LYS A 21 -23.29 -9.32 -1.56
N LYS A 22 -22.54 -9.85 -0.59
CA LYS A 22 -21.40 -10.76 -0.78
C LYS A 22 -20.32 -10.16 -1.70
N ILE A 23 -20.03 -8.89 -1.52
CA ILE A 23 -19.00 -8.17 -2.28
C ILE A 23 -17.94 -7.59 -1.34
N TYR A 24 -16.76 -7.34 -1.86
CA TYR A 24 -15.69 -6.66 -1.15
C TYR A 24 -14.88 -5.79 -2.12
N ALA A 25 -14.18 -4.79 -1.58
CA ALA A 25 -13.25 -3.93 -2.31
C ALA A 25 -12.05 -3.57 -1.43
N LEU A 26 -10.93 -3.23 -2.07
CA LEU A 26 -9.71 -2.80 -1.40
C LEU A 26 -9.47 -1.32 -1.64
N PHE A 27 -9.00 -0.62 -0.61
CA PHE A 27 -8.66 0.79 -0.67
C PHE A 27 -7.31 1.06 0.02
N LEU A 28 -6.53 1.98 -0.55
CA LEU A 28 -5.38 2.60 0.11
C LEU A 28 -5.84 3.92 0.73
N GLU A 29 -5.57 4.11 2.01
CA GLU A 29 -5.71 5.40 2.68
C GLU A 29 -4.32 6.03 2.84
N THR A 30 -4.11 7.21 2.26
CA THR A 30 -2.84 7.95 2.35
C THR A 30 -2.74 8.75 3.65
N SER A 31 -1.55 9.27 3.96
CA SER A 31 -1.34 10.20 5.10
C SER A 31 -2.18 11.47 5.00
N ASP A 32 -2.54 11.88 3.78
CA ASP A 32 -3.37 13.06 3.51
C ASP A 32 -4.88 12.77 3.63
N GLY A 33 -5.25 11.51 3.91
CA GLY A 33 -6.63 11.06 4.03
C GLY A 33 -7.31 10.71 2.69
N ASP A 34 -6.55 10.64 1.60
CA ASP A 34 -7.10 10.21 0.31
C ASP A 34 -7.40 8.71 0.31
N ILE A 35 -8.60 8.34 -0.14
CA ILE A 35 -9.05 6.95 -0.26
C ILE A 35 -9.02 6.52 -1.73
N ILE A 36 -8.05 5.68 -2.07
CA ILE A 36 -7.79 5.23 -3.45
C ILE A 36 -8.21 3.77 -3.59
N HIS A 37 -9.14 3.47 -4.49
CA HIS A 37 -9.52 2.08 -4.79
C HIS A 37 -8.37 1.32 -5.47
N ILE A 38 -8.02 0.15 -4.93
CA ILE A 38 -7.03 -0.75 -5.51
C ILE A 38 -7.71 -2.01 -6.06
N PRO A 39 -7.53 -2.33 -7.36
CA PRO A 39 -7.98 -3.60 -7.89
C PRO A 39 -7.31 -4.80 -7.21
N VAL A 40 -8.11 -5.77 -6.75
CA VAL A 40 -7.62 -6.98 -6.05
C VAL A 40 -6.53 -7.71 -6.82
N TYR A 41 -6.62 -7.74 -8.15
CA TYR A 41 -5.67 -8.47 -8.97
C TYR A 41 -4.26 -7.86 -8.94
N GLU A 42 -4.13 -6.54 -8.78
CA GLU A 42 -2.82 -5.89 -8.62
C GLU A 42 -2.17 -6.26 -7.28
N VAL A 43 -2.97 -6.29 -6.20
CA VAL A 43 -2.50 -6.72 -4.87
C VAL A 43 -2.02 -8.18 -4.90
N LYS A 44 -2.77 -9.06 -5.57
CA LYS A 44 -2.38 -10.47 -5.71
C LYS A 44 -1.08 -10.63 -6.50
N ARG A 45 -0.93 -9.92 -7.62
CA ARG A 45 0.31 -9.93 -8.42
C ARG A 45 1.51 -9.41 -7.62
N ALA A 46 1.32 -8.35 -6.84
CA ALA A 46 2.37 -7.83 -5.97
C ALA A 46 2.76 -8.85 -4.89
N LEU A 47 1.78 -9.51 -4.26
CA LEU A 47 2.03 -10.54 -3.25
C LEU A 47 2.81 -11.73 -3.83
N GLU A 48 2.41 -12.25 -4.99
CA GLU A 48 3.14 -13.31 -5.69
C GLU A 48 4.61 -12.92 -5.89
N LYS A 49 4.86 -11.67 -6.27
CA LYS A 49 6.23 -11.17 -6.46
C LYS A 49 7.03 -11.09 -5.16
N VAL A 50 6.42 -10.62 -4.09
CA VAL A 50 7.05 -10.57 -2.76
C VAL A 50 7.39 -11.98 -2.27
N GLU A 51 6.52 -12.96 -2.48
CA GLU A 51 6.78 -14.35 -2.11
C GLU A 51 7.96 -14.96 -2.88
N GLU A 52 8.09 -14.68 -4.19
CA GLU A 52 9.24 -15.09 -4.99
C GLU A 52 10.56 -14.51 -4.43
N LEU A 53 10.55 -13.20 -4.14
CA LEU A 53 11.71 -12.48 -3.63
C LEU A 53 12.12 -12.97 -2.23
N SER A 54 11.13 -13.25 -1.36
CA SER A 54 11.35 -13.81 -0.03
C SER A 54 12.05 -15.17 -0.10
N LYS A 55 11.63 -16.06 -1.01
CA LYS A 55 12.30 -17.35 -1.25
C LYS A 55 13.74 -17.20 -1.73
N ALA A 56 14.03 -16.12 -2.46
CA ALA A 56 15.37 -15.77 -2.94
C ALA A 56 16.20 -14.96 -1.93
N ARG A 57 15.75 -14.83 -0.67
CA ARG A 57 16.43 -14.13 0.44
C ARG A 57 16.64 -12.63 0.19
N PHE A 58 15.78 -12.01 -0.60
CA PHE A 58 15.70 -10.55 -0.64
C PHE A 58 15.08 -10.07 0.68
N ARG A 59 15.49 -8.88 1.11
CA ARG A 59 14.85 -8.15 2.21
C ARG A 59 14.08 -6.97 1.66
N GLU A 60 13.13 -6.48 2.44
CA GLU A 60 12.48 -5.20 2.18
C GLU A 60 13.50 -4.06 2.34
N ALA A 61 13.36 -3.04 1.49
CA ALA A 61 14.14 -1.81 1.56
C ALA A 61 13.64 -0.96 2.73
N CYS A 62 14.54 -0.25 3.42
CA CYS A 62 14.18 0.58 4.57
C CYS A 62 14.85 1.96 4.48
N GLY A 63 14.20 2.99 5.02
CA GLY A 63 14.73 4.35 5.05
C GLY A 63 15.07 4.85 3.64
N ASP A 64 16.25 5.45 3.48
CA ASP A 64 16.73 6.04 2.22
C ASP A 64 16.76 5.06 1.03
N GLU A 65 16.79 3.75 1.28
CA GLU A 65 16.77 2.74 0.21
C GLU A 65 15.43 2.71 -0.53
N ILE A 66 14.33 3.06 0.15
CA ILE A 66 13.00 3.13 -0.46
C ILE A 66 12.97 4.27 -1.48
N ASP A 67 13.43 5.45 -1.06
CA ASP A 67 13.50 6.63 -1.92
C ASP A 67 14.42 6.40 -3.12
N TRP A 68 15.62 5.84 -2.87
CA TRP A 68 16.56 5.51 -3.93
C TRP A 68 15.96 4.51 -4.94
N LEU A 69 15.24 3.49 -4.49
CA LEU A 69 14.55 2.55 -5.39
C LEU A 69 13.44 3.23 -6.20
N ALA A 70 12.66 4.12 -5.58
CA ALA A 70 11.59 4.83 -6.27
C ALA A 70 12.15 5.77 -7.36
N GLU A 71 13.20 6.51 -7.05
CA GLU A 71 13.86 7.42 -8.00
C GLU A 71 14.51 6.63 -9.15
N GLU A 72 15.40 5.68 -8.84
CA GLU A 72 16.19 4.99 -9.87
C GLU A 72 15.40 3.98 -10.70
N ARG A 73 14.36 3.36 -10.13
CA ARG A 73 13.60 2.28 -10.80
C ARG A 73 12.26 2.73 -11.34
N LEU A 74 11.63 3.73 -10.72
CA LEU A 74 10.34 4.24 -11.17
C LEU A 74 10.43 5.65 -11.77
N GLY A 75 11.59 6.32 -11.68
CA GLY A 75 11.72 7.70 -12.11
C GLY A 75 10.88 8.66 -11.27
N ALA A 76 10.54 8.26 -10.04
CA ALA A 76 9.75 9.09 -9.14
C ALA A 76 10.61 10.24 -8.62
N LEU A 77 10.19 11.48 -8.86
CA LEU A 77 10.83 12.65 -8.26
C LEU A 77 10.28 12.83 -6.85
N ARG A 78 11.16 12.99 -5.87
CA ARG A 78 10.77 13.48 -4.55
C ARG A 78 10.10 14.84 -4.74
N VAL A 79 8.85 14.96 -4.28
CA VAL A 79 8.20 16.27 -4.19
C VAL A 79 8.74 16.88 -2.89
N GLU A 80 9.62 17.88 -3.01
CA GLU A 80 10.06 18.66 -1.85
C GLU A 80 8.83 19.40 -1.31
N GLU A 81 8.48 19.19 -0.04
CA GLU A 81 7.49 20.01 0.64
C GLU A 81 8.11 21.41 0.82
N GLU A 82 7.53 22.44 0.21
CA GLU A 82 7.91 23.83 0.50
C GLU A 82 7.55 24.13 1.97
N GLU A 83 8.55 24.47 2.78
CA GLU A 83 8.44 24.86 4.21
C GLU A 83 7.43 25.99 4.48
#